data_AF-A0AAV0K7S0-F1
#
_entry.id   AF-A0AAV0K7S0-F1
#
_cell.length_a   1.000
_cell.length_b   1.000
_cell.length_c   1.000
_cell.angle_alpha   90.00
_cell.angle_beta   90.00
_cell.angle_gamma   90.00
#
_symmetry.space_group_name_H-M   'P 1'
#
loop_
_entity.id
_entity.type
_entity.pdbx_description
1 polymer ?
#
loop_
_entity_poly.entity_id
_entity_poly.type
_entity_poly.pdbx_seq_one_letter_code
_entity_poly.pdbx_strand_id
1 'polypeptide(L)' 'MCGKSCRLRWMNYLRPNVKRGNYSKEEEETILNLHSSLGNR' A
#
# COMPACT_ATOMS: atom_id res chain seq x y z
N MET A 1 4.39 -23.83 -7.13
CA MET A 1 4.77 -22.41 -6.93
C MET A 1 3.94 -21.53 -7.86
N CYS A 2 2.82 -20.94 -7.41
CA CYS A 2 2.00 -20.04 -8.26
C CYS A 2 1.07 -19.11 -7.44
N GLY A 3 0.52 -19.59 -6.31
CA GLY A 3 -0.48 -18.86 -5.55
C GLY A 3 -0.03 -17.55 -4.85
N LYS A 4 1.25 -17.43 -4.46
CA LYS A 4 1.75 -16.19 -3.85
C LYS A 4 1.92 -15.07 -4.88
N SER A 5 2.42 -15.39 -6.08
CA SER A 5 2.66 -14.41 -7.13
C SER A 5 1.35 -13.87 -7.73
N CYS A 6 0.35 -14.74 -7.96
CA CYS A 6 -0.95 -14.31 -8.48
C CYS A 6 -1.71 -13.43 -7.47
N ARG A 7 -1.68 -13.78 -6.19
CA ARG A 7 -2.36 -13.02 -5.12
C ARG A 7 -1.71 -11.65 -4.89
N LEU A 8 -0.38 -11.59 -4.88
CA LEU A 8 0.36 -10.32 -4.76
C LEU A 8 0.12 -9.42 -5.97
N ARG A 9 0.12 -10.01 -7.18
CA ARG A 9 -0.15 -9.28 -8.42
C ARG A 9 -1.58 -8.75 -8.46
N TRP A 10 -2.56 -9.51 -7.97
CA TRP A 10 -3.94 -9.02 -7.88
C TRP A 10 -4.06 -7.82 -6.92
N MET A 11 -3.51 -7.94 -5.71
CA MET A 11 -3.56 -6.88 -4.70
C MET A 11 -2.86 -5.60 -5.14
N ASN A 12 -1.71 -5.71 -5.83
CA ASN A 12 -0.91 -4.54 -6.21
C ASN A 12 -1.28 -3.94 -7.57
N TYR A 13 -1.84 -4.73 -8.49
CA TYR A 13 -1.98 -4.31 -9.89
C TYR A 13 -3.38 -4.44 -10.49
N LEU A 14 -4.18 -5.43 -10.08
CA LEU A 14 -5.47 -5.72 -10.71
C LEU A 14 -6.69 -5.27 -9.89
N ARG A 15 -6.53 -5.01 -8.59
CA ARG A 15 -7.65 -4.56 -7.75
C ARG A 15 -8.07 -3.13 -8.17
N PRO A 16 -9.32 -2.90 -8.60
CA PRO A 16 -9.77 -1.61 -9.12
C PRO A 16 -9.76 -0.49 -8.06
N ASN A 17 -9.73 -0.86 -6.77
CA ASN A 17 -9.64 0.08 -5.65
C ASN A 17 -8.20 0.40 -5.23
N VAL A 18 -7.19 -0.13 -5.93
CA VAL A 18 -5.80 0.27 -5.68
C VAL A 18 -5.56 1.61 -6.38
N LYS A 19 -5.40 2.67 -5.59
CA LYS A 19 -5.04 3.98 -6.12
C LYS A 19 -3.57 3.93 -6.57
N ARG A 20 -3.34 4.02 -7.88
CA ARG A 20 -2.01 4.07 -8.51
C ARG A 20 -1.67 5.51 -8.90
N GLY A 21 -1.71 6.40 -7.91
CA GLY A 21 -1.35 7.80 -8.06
C GLY A 21 -0.53 8.25 -6.86
N ASN A 22 0.07 9.43 -6.95
CA ASN A 22 0.76 10.03 -5.83
C ASN A 22 -0.20 10.18 -4.64
N TYR A 23 0.28 9.83 -3.45
CA TYR A 23 -0.42 10.17 -2.21
C TYR A 23 -0.55 11.69 -2.13
N SER A 24 -1.68 12.19 -1.64
CA SER A 24 -1.80 13.61 -1.31
C SER A 24 -0.96 13.92 -0.07
N LYS A 25 -0.59 15.19 0.13
CA LYS A 25 0.20 15.62 1.31
C LYS A 25 -0.42 15.16 2.63
N GLU A 26 -1.75 15.19 2.72
CA GLU A 26 -2.49 14.74 3.91
C GLU A 26 -2.35 13.22 4.15
N GLU A 27 -2.37 12.43 3.07
CA GLU A 27 -2.14 10.97 3.18
C GLU A 27 -0.68 10.69 3.55
N GLU A 28 0.29 11.42 2.98
CA GLU A 28 1.70 11.29 3.35
C GLU A 28 1.95 11.63 4.83
N GLU A 29 1.36 12.71 5.34
CA GLU A 29 1.46 13.07 6.75
C GLU A 29 0.83 12.00 7.65
N THR A 30 -0.30 11.43 7.24
CA THR A 30 -0.97 10.34 7.96
C THR A 30 -0.10 9.08 7.95
N ILE A 31 0.50 8.73 6.82
CA ILE A 31 1.42 7.59 6.69
C ILE A 31 2.64 7.80 7.59
N LEU A 32 3.24 8.99 7.60
CA LEU A 32 4.40 9.32 8.44
C LEU A 32 4.06 9.27 9.93
N ASN A 33 2.91 9.82 10.33
CA ASN A 33 2.42 9.74 11.71
C ASN A 33 2.16 8.29 12.13
N LEU A 34 1.49 7.50 11.29
CA LEU A 34 1.23 6.09 11.54
C LEU A 34 2.52 5.28 11.57
N HIS A 35 3.46 5.56 10.67
CA HIS A 35 4.76 4.89 10.62
C HIS A 35 5.58 5.16 11.87
N SER A 36 5.58 6.41 12.33
CA SER A 36 6.26 6.82 13.57
C SER A 36 5.59 6.23 14.81
N SER A 37 4.25 6.14 14.82
CA SER A 37 3.48 5.60 15.93
C SER A 37 3.53 4.08 16.01
N LEU A 38 3.50 3.39 14.87
CA LEU A 38 3.47 1.93 14.81
C LEU A 38 4.86 1.29 14.91
N GLY A 39 5.94 2.03 14.63
CA GLY A 39 7.31 1.55 14.82
C GLY A 39 7.68 0.43 13.83
N ASN A 40 8.65 0.72 12.95
CA ASN A 40 8.99 -0.13 11.82
C ASN A 40 9.52 -1.52 12.25
N ARG A 41 8.88 -2.61 11.81
CA ARG A 41 9.46 -3.96 11.71
C ARG A 41 9.28 -4.51 10.30
#